data_AF-A0A7V1H697-F1
#
_entry.id   AF-A0A7V1H697-F1
#
_cell.length_a   1.000
_cell.length_b   1.000
_cell.length_c   1.000
_cell.angle_alpha   90.00
_cell.angle_beta   90.00
_cell.angle_gamma   90.00
#
_symmetry.space_group_name_H-M   'P 1'
#
loop_
_entity.id
_entity.type
_entity.pdbx_description
1 polymer ?
#
loop_
_entity_poly.entity_id
_entity_poly.type
_entity_poly.pdbx_seq_one_letter_code
_entity_poly.pdbx_strand_id
1 'polypeptide(L)'
;MKKKKYKIKKACLFGSYAGDVYNDDSDIDIALVIENIEDHFGTQINLMKLRRKYDTRIEPHPFKIEDFNESHPFAFEILKKGIEIR
;
A
#
# COMPACT_ATOMS: atom_id res chain seq x y z
N MET A 1 25.03 0.35 -8.11
CA MET A 1 23.57 0.09 -8.19
C MET A 1 22.96 0.24 -6.81
N LYS A 2 21.98 1.14 -6.62
CA LYS A 2 21.24 1.21 -5.34
C LYS A 2 20.40 -0.07 -5.21
N LYS A 3 20.67 -0.90 -4.20
CA LYS A 3 19.79 -2.04 -3.87
C LYS A 3 18.40 -1.47 -3.57
N LYS A 4 17.37 -1.95 -4.28
CA LYS A 4 15.97 -1.63 -3.92
C LYS A 4 15.70 -2.23 -2.55
N LYS A 5 15.37 -1.39 -1.57
CA LYS A 5 15.17 -1.80 -0.16
C LYS A 5 14.01 -2.80 -0.01
N TYR A 6 12.99 -2.67 -0.86
CA TYR A 6 11.81 -3.52 -0.86
C TYR A 6 11.60 -4.16 -2.24
N LYS A 7 11.27 -5.44 -2.26
CA LYS A 7 10.86 -6.16 -3.47
C LYS A 7 9.33 -6.18 -3.52
N ILE A 8 8.78 -5.15 -4.14
CA ILE A 8 7.33 -4.99 -4.34
C ILE A 8 6.87 -5.95 -5.45
N LYS A 9 5.84 -6.74 -5.16
CA LYS A 9 5.20 -7.66 -6.10
C LYS A 9 3.94 -7.09 -6.71
N LYS A 10 3.20 -6.32 -5.92
CA LYS A 10 1.97 -5.67 -6.34
C LYS A 10 1.82 -4.33 -5.62
N ALA A 11 1.28 -3.35 -6.33
CA ALA A 11 0.85 -2.09 -5.75
C ALA A 11 -0.60 -1.84 -6.20
N CYS A 12 -1.47 -1.53 -5.24
CA CYS A 12 -2.88 -1.23 -5.54
C CYS A 12 -3.29 0.06 -4.85
N LEU A 13 -4.00 0.92 -5.57
CA LEU A 13 -4.78 1.99 -4.99
C LEU A 13 -6.08 1.40 -4.45
N PHE A 14 -6.46 1.78 -3.23
CA PHE A 14 -7.72 1.35 -2.61
C PHE A 14 -8.34 2.48 -1.78
N GLY A 15 -9.32 2.16 -0.94
CA GLY A 15 -10.00 3.14 -0.10
C GLY A 15 -10.90 4.08 -0.91
N SER A 16 -11.01 5.32 -0.44
CA SER A 16 -11.92 6.34 -1.00
C SER A 16 -11.70 6.59 -2.49
N TYR A 17 -10.45 6.53 -2.95
CA TYR A 17 -10.06 6.72 -4.35
C TYR A 17 -10.47 5.55 -5.26
N ALA A 18 -10.55 4.32 -4.74
CA ALA A 18 -11.06 3.20 -5.52
C ALA A 18 -12.60 3.13 -5.55
N GLY A 19 -13.27 3.87 -4.65
CA GLY A 19 -14.72 3.91 -4.53
C GLY A 19 -15.40 5.14 -5.14
N ASP A 20 -14.68 6.01 -5.86
CA ASP A 20 -15.18 7.29 -6.42
C ASP A 20 -15.84 8.25 -5.39
N VAL A 21 -15.46 8.13 -4.12
CA VAL A 21 -15.98 8.98 -3.02
C VAL A 21 -14.92 9.91 -2.42
N TYR A 22 -13.78 10.06 -3.10
CA TYR A 22 -12.67 10.89 -2.64
C TYR A 22 -12.94 12.38 -2.87
N ASN A 23 -12.25 13.21 -2.09
CA ASN A 23 -12.15 14.66 -2.28
C ASN A 23 -10.66 15.08 -2.22
N ASP A 24 -10.38 16.37 -2.44
CA ASP A 24 -9.00 16.88 -2.53
C ASP A 24 -8.18 16.67 -1.23
N ASP A 25 -8.86 16.54 -0.09
CA ASP A 25 -8.28 16.33 1.24
C ASP A 25 -8.18 14.84 1.62
N SER A 26 -8.65 13.93 0.76
CA SER A 26 -8.63 12.49 1.04
C SER A 26 -7.22 11.90 0.95
N ASP A 27 -6.90 11.00 1.87
CA ASP A 27 -5.69 10.18 1.80
C ASP A 27 -5.72 9.27 0.55
N ILE A 28 -4.54 9.01 -0.02
CA ILE A 28 -4.35 8.14 -1.18
C ILE A 28 -3.82 6.80 -0.65
N ASP A 29 -4.71 5.89 -0.31
CA ASP A 29 -4.38 4.58 0.24
C ASP A 29 -3.73 3.66 -0.80
N ILE A 30 -2.47 3.27 -0.57
CA ILE A 30 -1.71 2.39 -1.46
C ILE A 30 -1.29 1.13 -0.73
N ALA A 31 -1.88 0.01 -1.11
CA ALA A 31 -1.45 -1.31 -0.69
C ALA A 31 -0.18 -1.73 -1.42
N LEU A 32 0.86 -2.10 -0.68
CA LEU A 32 2.14 -2.56 -1.22
C LEU A 32 2.38 -4.01 -0.78
N VAL A 33 2.22 -4.96 -1.71
CA VAL A 33 2.52 -6.37 -1.44
C VAL A 33 4.02 -6.59 -1.60
N ILE A 34 4.70 -6.87 -0.49
CA ILE A 34 6.16 -6.97 -0.43
C ILE A 34 6.55 -8.43 -0.20
N GLU A 35 7.56 -8.90 -0.93
CA GLU A 35 7.95 -10.31 -0.91
C GLU A 35 8.38 -10.80 0.48
N ASN A 36 9.19 -10.00 1.19
CA ASN A 36 9.64 -10.32 2.54
C ASN A 36 9.55 -9.06 3.41
N ILE A 37 8.79 -9.16 4.52
CA ILE A 37 8.72 -8.14 5.56
C ILE A 37 9.13 -8.80 6.88
N GLU A 38 10.33 -8.48 7.36
CA GLU A 38 10.84 -8.95 8.66
C GLU A 38 10.24 -8.16 9.82
N ASP A 39 10.27 -6.82 9.71
CA ASP A 39 9.68 -5.89 10.67
C ASP A 39 8.58 -5.08 9.97
N HIS A 40 7.33 -5.44 10.23
CA HIS A 40 6.16 -4.80 9.63
C HIS A 40 6.01 -3.36 10.10
N PHE A 41 6.15 -3.11 11.40
CA PHE A 41 6.03 -1.77 11.99
C PHE A 41 7.14 -0.83 11.49
N GLY A 42 8.39 -1.29 11.50
CA GLY A 42 9.50 -0.51 10.94
C GLY A 42 9.37 -0.30 9.44
N THR A 43 8.79 -1.25 8.70
CA THR A 43 8.49 -1.08 7.27
C THR A 43 7.43 0.00 7.06
N GLN A 44 6.34 -0.02 7.84
CA GLN A 44 5.30 1.03 7.81
C GLN A 44 5.90 2.41 8.06
N ILE A 45 6.68 2.58 9.14
CA ILE A 45 7.33 3.85 9.47
C ILE A 45 8.24 4.32 8.33
N ASN A 46 9.02 3.42 7.74
CA ASN A 46 9.94 3.76 6.66
C ASN A 46 9.19 4.23 5.40
N LEU A 47 8.07 3.61 5.06
CA LEU A 47 7.22 4.02 3.94
C LEU A 47 6.53 5.38 4.24
N MET A 48 6.03 5.57 5.46
CA MET A 48 5.47 6.84 5.94
C MET A 48 6.50 7.99 6.00
N LYS A 49 7.80 7.67 6.12
CA LYS A 49 8.88 8.67 5.96
C LYS A 49 9.18 8.93 4.49
N LEU A 50 9.13 7.90 3.64
CA LEU A 50 9.40 8.02 2.21
C LEU A 50 8.36 8.88 1.49
N ARG A 51 7.07 8.73 1.83
CA ARG A 51 5.98 9.50 1.19
C ARG A 51 6.20 11.01 1.23
N ARG A 52 6.84 11.52 2.29
CA ARG A 52 7.10 12.96 2.50
C ARG A 52 7.93 13.62 1.40
N LYS A 53 8.64 12.82 0.59
CA LYS A 53 9.42 13.30 -0.55
C LYS A 53 8.59 13.50 -1.82
N TYR A 54 7.35 13.00 -1.84
CA TYR A 54 6.50 12.94 -3.02
C TYR A 54 5.17 13.63 -2.75
N ASP A 55 4.33 13.06 -1.88
CA ASP A 55 3.04 13.61 -1.47
C ASP A 55 2.69 13.04 -0.08
N THR A 56 2.34 13.92 0.85
CA THR A 56 2.00 13.54 2.23
C THR A 56 0.64 12.89 2.37
N ARG A 57 -0.24 13.00 1.37
CA ARG A 57 -1.55 12.33 1.31
C ARG A 57 -1.43 10.84 1.02
N ILE A 58 -0.32 10.37 0.44
CA ILE A 58 -0.14 8.95 0.17
C ILE A 58 -0.10 8.17 1.48
N GLU A 59 -1.02 7.24 1.72
CA GLU A 59 -0.98 6.36 2.88
C GLU A 59 -0.57 4.94 2.46
N PRO A 60 0.71 4.56 2.63
CA PRO A 60 1.17 3.23 2.30
C PRO A 60 0.70 2.20 3.33
N HIS A 61 0.23 1.05 2.84
CA HIS A 61 -0.16 -0.11 3.62
C HIS A 61 0.62 -1.35 3.13
N PRO A 62 1.72 -1.75 3.79
CA PRO A 62 2.52 -2.88 3.39
C PRO A 62 1.83 -4.18 3.81
N PHE A 63 1.74 -5.11 2.87
CA PHE A 63 1.24 -6.46 3.10
C PHE A 63 2.36 -7.46 2.85
N LYS A 64 2.43 -8.48 3.71
CA LYS A 64 3.14 -9.71 3.33
C LYS A 64 2.35 -10.42 2.25
N ILE A 65 3.02 -11.18 1.40
CA ILE A 65 2.34 -12.00 0.38
C ILE A 65 1.30 -12.93 1.03
N GLU A 66 1.66 -13.56 2.13
CA GLU A 66 0.79 -14.52 2.84
C GLU A 66 -0.47 -13.88 3.41
N ASP A 67 -0.40 -12.61 3.83
CA ASP A 67 -1.53 -11.88 4.43
C ASP A 67 -2.43 -11.22 3.37
N PHE A 68 -1.97 -11.16 2.11
CA PHE A 68 -2.71 -10.52 1.02
C PHE A 68 -3.73 -11.49 0.40
N ASN A 69 -4.71 -11.91 1.20
CA ASN A 69 -5.74 -12.86 0.82
C ASN A 69 -7.13 -12.45 1.39
N GLU A 70 -8.18 -13.18 1.01
CA GLU A 70 -9.57 -12.85 1.36
C GLU A 70 -9.92 -12.88 2.85
N SER A 71 -9.09 -13.52 3.69
CA SER A 71 -9.32 -13.54 5.15
C SER A 71 -8.95 -12.21 5.82
N HIS A 72 -8.11 -11.39 5.18
CA HIS A 72 -7.76 -10.08 5.69
C HIS A 72 -8.76 -9.04 5.17
N PRO A 73 -9.43 -8.24 6.03
CA PRO A 73 -10.53 -7.37 5.62
C PRO A 73 -10.12 -6.35 4.56
N PHE A 74 -8.98 -5.67 4.75
CA PHE A 74 -8.48 -4.74 3.73
C PHE A 74 -8.03 -5.44 2.44
N ALA A 75 -7.29 -6.56 2.53
CA ALA A 75 -6.86 -7.27 1.32
C ALA A 75 -8.04 -7.81 0.52
N PHE A 76 -9.10 -8.29 1.18
CA PHE A 76 -10.35 -8.67 0.53
C PHE A 76 -10.97 -7.52 -0.27
N GLU A 77 -11.04 -6.31 0.30
CA GLU A 77 -11.54 -5.14 -0.41
C GLU A 77 -10.64 -4.77 -1.59
N ILE A 78 -9.32 -4.76 -1.40
CA ILE A 78 -8.33 -4.47 -2.44
C ILE A 78 -8.41 -5.49 -3.58
N LEU A 79 -8.60 -6.77 -3.29
CA LEU A 79 -8.75 -7.82 -4.29
C LEU A 79 -10.04 -7.67 -5.10
N LYS A 80 -11.11 -7.17 -4.48
CA LYS A 80 -12.41 -7.00 -5.14
C LYS A 80 -12.56 -5.69 -5.91
N LYS A 81 -12.00 -4.60 -5.38
CA LYS A 81 -12.27 -3.22 -5.86
C LYS A 81 -11.01 -2.39 -6.11
N GLY A 82 -9.86 -2.85 -5.62
CA GLY A 82 -8.61 -2.09 -5.74
C GLY A 82 -8.16 -1.96 -7.19
N ILE A 83 -7.53 -0.82 -7.49
CA ILE A 83 -6.99 -0.51 -8.81
C ILE A 83 -5.49 -0.84 -8.79
N GLU A 84 -5.07 -1.82 -9.58
CA GLU A 84 -3.66 -2.16 -9.70
C GLU A 84 -2.88 -1.05 -10.42
N ILE A 85 -1.76 -0.63 -9.82
CA ILE A 85 -0.87 0.40 -10.35
C ILE A 85 0.20 -0.29 -11.22
N ARG A 86 0.34 0.14 -12.49
CA ARG A 86 1.28 -0.41 -13.48
C ARG A 86 2.38 0.57 -13.87
#